data_AF-A0AA94HUZ8-F1
#
_entry.id   AF-A0AA94HUZ8-F1
#
_cell.length_a   1.000
_cell.length_b   1.000
_cell.length_c   1.000
_cell.angle_alpha   90.00
_cell.angle_beta   90.00
_cell.angle_gamma   90.00
#
_symmetry.space_group_name_H-M   'P 1'
#
loop_
_entity.id
_entity.type
_entity.pdbx_description
1 polymer ?
#
loop_
_entity_poly.entity_id
_entity_poly.type
_entity_poly.pdbx_seq_one_letter_code
_entity_poly.pdbx_strand_id
1 'polypeptide(L)'
;MTAPEPQSSAAPGEAFTPDFSKGLLPAIAQDHASGEVLMLAYMNEEAWRKTLETGQAHYWSRSREKIWHKGGTSGHIQKVLAVRLDCDSDTILLVVDQVGGAACHTGRRTCFYREWKDGAVSECAPMVFDPQKVYGV
;
A
#
# COMPACT_ATOMS: atom_id res chain seq x y z
N MET A 1 10.90 -5.20 45.06
CA MET A 1 9.84 -5.09 44.05
C MET A 1 10.50 -5.38 42.72
N THR A 2 10.49 -6.63 42.29
CA THR A 2 11.15 -7.08 41.07
C THR A 2 10.20 -6.79 39.90
N ALA A 3 10.70 -6.14 38.85
CA ALA A 3 9.94 -5.97 37.61
C ALA A 3 9.56 -7.34 37.04
N PRO A 4 8.38 -7.49 36.41
CA PRO A 4 8.05 -8.74 35.74
C PRO A 4 8.99 -8.94 34.55
N GLU A 5 9.46 -10.17 34.36
CA GLU A 5 10.25 -10.55 33.19
C GLU A 5 9.40 -10.46 31.92
N PRO A 6 9.95 -10.01 30.78
CA PRO A 6 9.22 -10.02 29.52
C PRO A 6 9.09 -11.48 29.05
N GLN A 7 7.88 -12.04 29.17
CA GLN A 7 7.54 -13.27 28.48
C GLN A 7 7.15 -12.94 27.04
N SER A 8 8.02 -13.26 26.08
CA SER A 8 7.57 -13.58 24.73
C SER A 8 8.55 -14.59 24.11
N SER A 9 8.06 -15.81 23.88
CA SER A 9 8.78 -16.94 23.31
C SER A 9 8.60 -17.04 21.78
N ALA A 10 8.13 -15.98 21.11
CA ALA A 10 7.94 -16.01 19.66
C ALA A 10 9.31 -15.99 18.96
N ALA A 11 9.49 -16.87 17.97
CA ALA A 11 10.67 -16.82 17.12
C ALA A 11 10.74 -15.43 16.43
N PRO A 12 11.93 -14.87 16.16
CA PRO A 12 12.06 -13.59 15.47
C PRO A 12 11.37 -13.68 14.09
N GLY A 13 10.18 -13.09 13.97
CA GLY A 13 9.32 -13.16 12.78
C GLY A 13 7.87 -13.55 13.04
N GLU A 14 7.59 -14.37 14.07
CA GLU A 14 6.21 -14.79 14.39
C GLU A 14 5.37 -13.63 14.97
N ALA A 15 6.01 -12.63 15.57
CA ALA A 15 5.35 -11.47 16.15
C ALA A 15 4.97 -10.35 15.15
N PHE A 16 5.31 -10.47 13.86
CA PHE A 16 5.02 -9.45 12.84
C PHE A 16 4.23 -10.03 11.66
N THR A 17 3.02 -10.50 11.95
CA THR A 17 2.08 -11.06 10.97
C THR A 17 0.76 -10.31 11.02
N PRO A 18 0.22 -9.84 9.88
CA PRO A 18 -1.13 -9.27 9.83
C PRO A 18 -2.19 -10.32 10.19
N ASP A 19 -3.24 -9.90 10.90
CA ASP A 19 -4.35 -10.76 11.30
C ASP A 19 -5.36 -10.96 10.16
N PHE A 20 -5.01 -11.82 9.21
CA PHE A 20 -5.89 -12.17 8.08
C PHE A 20 -7.16 -12.95 8.50
N SER A 21 -7.32 -13.33 9.78
CA SER A 21 -8.60 -13.87 10.26
C SER A 21 -9.73 -12.83 10.20
N LYS A 22 -9.36 -11.54 10.20
CA LYS A 22 -10.25 -10.39 9.95
C LYS A 22 -10.61 -10.21 8.46
N GLY A 23 -10.10 -11.06 7.58
CA GLY A 23 -10.41 -11.08 6.16
C GLY A 23 -9.41 -10.31 5.29
N LEU A 24 -9.92 -9.52 4.33
CA LEU A 24 -9.07 -8.68 3.49
C LEU A 24 -8.65 -7.43 4.26
N LEU A 25 -7.34 -7.27 4.43
CA LEU A 25 -6.80 -6.17 5.22
C LEU A 25 -6.54 -4.94 4.35
N PRO A 26 -6.90 -3.72 4.80
CA PRO A 26 -6.47 -2.49 4.15
C PRO A 26 -4.94 -2.38 4.13
N ALA A 27 -4.41 -1.99 2.98
CA ALA A 27 -3.00 -1.70 2.78
C ALA A 27 -2.83 -0.29 2.23
N ILE A 28 -2.22 0.57 3.03
CA ILE A 28 -1.89 1.96 2.70
C ILE A 28 -0.49 1.99 2.09
N ALA A 29 -0.34 2.57 0.92
CA ALA A 29 0.97 2.90 0.36
C ALA A 29 1.30 4.37 0.64
N GLN A 30 2.42 4.60 1.30
CA GLN A 30 2.93 5.92 1.63
C GLN A 30 4.31 6.12 0.99
N ASP A 31 4.51 7.27 0.37
CA ASP A 31 5.81 7.63 -0.19
C ASP A 31 6.85 7.80 0.93
N HIS A 32 8.00 7.16 0.75
CA HIS A 32 9.04 7.17 1.77
C HIS A 32 9.74 8.51 1.95
N ALA A 33 9.75 9.37 0.93
CA ALA A 33 10.49 10.63 0.92
C ALA A 33 9.62 11.79 1.42
N SER A 34 8.36 11.87 0.95
CA SER A 34 7.46 12.97 1.31
C SER A 34 6.49 12.64 2.46
N GLY A 35 6.28 11.35 2.77
CA GLY A 35 5.21 10.92 3.67
C GLY A 35 3.80 11.03 3.08
N GLU A 36 3.67 11.36 1.79
CA GLU A 36 2.38 11.45 1.11
C GLU A 36 1.71 10.08 1.01
N VAL A 37 0.43 9.99 1.35
CA VAL A 37 -0.36 8.79 1.11
C VAL A 37 -0.68 8.70 -0.38
N LEU A 38 -0.22 7.62 -1.02
CA LEU A 38 -0.33 7.41 -2.46
C LEU A 38 -1.63 6.69 -2.83
N MET A 39 -1.98 5.64 -2.09
CA MET A 39 -3.20 4.86 -2.34
C MET A 39 -3.56 3.97 -1.15
N LEU A 40 -4.81 3.52 -1.15
CA LEU A 40 -5.27 2.38 -0.36
C LEU A 40 -5.71 1.27 -1.31
N ALA A 41 -5.32 0.05 -1.00
CA ALA A 41 -5.85 -1.17 -1.60
C ALA A 41 -6.06 -2.22 -0.50
N TYR A 42 -6.34 -3.47 -0.88
CA TYR A 42 -6.53 -4.56 0.05
C TYR A 42 -5.47 -5.63 -0.18
N MET A 43 -5.06 -6.33 0.86
CA MET A 43 -4.22 -7.52 0.77
C MET A 43 -4.97 -8.73 1.35
N ASN A 44 -4.76 -9.88 0.73
CA ASN A 44 -4.94 -11.17 1.38
C ASN A 44 -3.55 -11.73 1.76
N GLU A 45 -3.53 -12.88 2.43
CA GLU A 45 -2.28 -13.52 2.88
C GLU A 45 -1.28 -13.79 1.74
N GLU A 46 -1.77 -14.20 0.56
CA GLU A 46 -0.90 -14.45 -0.59
C GLU A 46 -0.29 -13.14 -1.14
N ALA A 47 -1.06 -12.04 -1.21
CA ALA A 47 -0.54 -10.73 -1.62
C ALA A 47 0.50 -10.19 -0.63
N TRP A 48 0.29 -10.40 0.67
CA TRP A 48 1.27 -10.12 1.72
C TRP A 48 2.57 -10.89 1.51
N ARG A 49 2.47 -12.23 1.38
CA ARG A 49 3.63 -13.10 1.16
C ARG A 49 4.43 -12.70 -0.07
N LYS A 50 3.75 -12.43 -1.20
CA LYS A 50 4.41 -11.96 -2.43
C LYS A 50 5.08 -10.59 -2.25
N THR A 51 4.46 -9.71 -1.48
CA THR A 51 5.04 -8.39 -1.18
C THR A 51 6.35 -8.52 -0.43
N LEU A 52 6.40 -9.38 0.59
CA LEU A 52 7.63 -9.66 1.34
C LEU A 52 8.68 -10.38 0.48
N GLU A 53 8.27 -11.36 -0.32
CA GLU A 53 9.16 -12.15 -1.19
C GLU A 53 9.84 -11.31 -2.27
N THR A 54 9.09 -10.40 -2.91
CA THR A 54 9.56 -9.64 -4.06
C THR A 54 10.13 -8.27 -3.70
N GLY A 55 9.84 -7.76 -2.49
CA GLY A 55 10.09 -6.36 -2.13
C GLY A 55 9.28 -5.36 -2.96
N GLN A 56 8.18 -5.80 -3.59
CA GLN A 56 7.32 -4.99 -4.45
C GLN A 56 5.85 -5.14 -4.05
N ALA A 57 5.08 -4.06 -4.09
CA ALA A 57 3.70 -4.09 -3.61
C ALA A 57 2.79 -4.98 -4.49
N HIS A 58 2.24 -6.01 -3.86
CA HIS A 58 1.20 -6.87 -4.41
C HIS A 58 -0.09 -6.65 -3.63
N TYR A 59 -1.22 -6.53 -4.33
CA TYR A 59 -2.51 -6.37 -3.65
C TYR A 59 -3.53 -7.38 -4.17
N TRP A 60 -4.65 -7.48 -3.47
CA TRP A 60 -5.83 -8.22 -3.87
C TRP A 60 -6.87 -7.30 -4.50
N SER A 61 -7.30 -7.63 -5.73
CA SER A 61 -8.35 -6.92 -6.44
C SER A 61 -9.71 -7.50 -6.07
N ARG A 62 -10.46 -6.85 -5.17
CA ARG A 62 -11.81 -7.29 -4.75
C ARG A 62 -12.77 -7.55 -5.91
N SER A 63 -12.75 -6.70 -6.94
CA SER A 63 -13.63 -6.83 -8.12
C SER A 63 -13.21 -7.89 -9.13
N ARG A 64 -11.94 -8.31 -9.11
CA ARG A 64 -11.41 -9.31 -10.07
C ARG A 64 -11.05 -10.62 -9.38
N GLU A 65 -11.25 -10.68 -8.06
CA GLU A 65 -10.92 -11.79 -7.18
C GLU A 65 -9.55 -12.42 -7.48
N LYS A 66 -8.55 -11.55 -7.65
CA LYS A 66 -7.19 -11.98 -7.99
C LYS A 66 -6.14 -11.01 -7.48
N ILE A 67 -4.93 -11.55 -7.31
CA ILE A 67 -3.75 -10.74 -7.03
C ILE A 67 -3.35 -9.93 -8.26
N TRP A 68 -2.83 -8.73 -8.01
CA TRP A 68 -2.09 -7.97 -9.01
C TRP A 68 -0.81 -7.40 -8.42
N HIS A 69 0.22 -7.37 -9.25
CA HIS A 69 1.46 -6.65 -9.00
C HIS A 69 1.25 -5.19 -9.40
N LYS A 70 1.34 -4.25 -8.45
CA LYS A 70 1.17 -2.83 -8.74
C LYS A 70 2.23 -2.37 -9.73
N GLY A 71 1.79 -1.87 -10.88
CA GLY A 71 2.71 -1.41 -11.93
C GLY A 71 3.36 -2.54 -12.75
N GLY A 72 2.99 -3.81 -12.55
CA GLY A 72 3.56 -4.93 -13.31
C GLY A 72 3.35 -4.83 -14.83
N THR A 73 2.33 -4.08 -15.27
CA THR A 73 2.08 -3.80 -16.69
C THR A 73 2.60 -2.43 -17.13
N SER A 74 2.42 -1.38 -16.30
CA SER A 74 2.79 0.00 -16.67
C SER A 74 4.24 0.39 -16.36
N GLY A 75 4.96 -0.42 -15.59
CA GLY A 75 6.26 -0.07 -15.01
C GLY A 75 6.17 0.85 -13.79
N HIS A 76 4.98 1.32 -13.39
CA HIS A 76 4.78 2.20 -12.23
C HIS A 76 4.73 1.40 -10.92
N ILE A 77 5.80 0.65 -10.67
CA ILE A 77 5.93 -0.25 -9.53
C ILE A 77 6.13 0.50 -8.22
N GLN A 78 5.80 -0.15 -7.11
CA GLN A 78 6.05 0.35 -5.76
C GLN A 78 7.07 -0.57 -5.10
N LYS A 79 8.30 -0.09 -4.91
CA LYS A 79 9.34 -0.81 -4.18
C LYS A 79 9.10 -0.60 -2.70
N VAL A 80 8.98 -1.69 -1.94
CA VAL A 80 8.72 -1.63 -0.51
C VAL A 80 10.04 -1.47 0.24
N LEU A 81 10.17 -0.38 0.98
CA LEU A 81 11.35 -0.07 1.79
C LEU A 81 11.15 -0.41 3.27
N ALA A 82 9.91 -0.28 3.75
CA ALA A 82 9.52 -0.75 5.07
C ALA A 82 8.04 -1.16 5.07
N VAL A 83 7.71 -2.04 6.01
CA VAL A 83 6.34 -2.47 6.29
C VAL A 83 6.05 -2.21 7.75
N ARG A 84 4.85 -1.70 8.05
CA ARG A 84 4.36 -1.47 9.40
C ARG A 84 2.95 -2.05 9.52
N LEU A 85 2.58 -2.44 10.72
CA LEU A 85 1.22 -2.84 11.10
C LEU A 85 0.69 -1.83 12.12
N ASP A 86 -0.62 -1.65 12.17
CA ASP A 86 -1.27 -0.93 13.27
C ASP A 86 -1.32 -1.77 14.56
N CYS A 87 -1.95 -1.23 15.61
CA CYS A 87 -1.83 -1.78 16.96
C CYS A 87 -2.54 -3.12 17.17
N ASP A 88 -3.50 -3.47 16.32
CA ASP A 88 -4.22 -4.74 16.33
C ASP A 88 -4.06 -5.53 15.03
N SER A 89 -2.99 -5.22 14.29
CA SER A 89 -2.46 -5.96 13.14
C SER A 89 -3.44 -6.17 11.98
N ASP A 90 -4.43 -5.29 11.81
CA ASP A 90 -5.41 -5.41 10.73
C ASP A 90 -5.27 -4.37 9.62
N THR A 91 -4.37 -3.41 9.79
CA THR A 91 -4.01 -2.45 8.75
C THR A 91 -2.53 -2.51 8.45
N ILE A 92 -2.20 -2.58 7.17
CA ILE A 92 -0.82 -2.61 6.66
C ILE A 92 -0.44 -1.22 6.15
N LEU A 93 0.72 -0.73 6.54
CA LEU A 93 1.35 0.45 5.96
C LEU A 93 2.63 0.04 5.23
N LEU A 94 2.63 0.21 3.92
CA LEU A 94 3.80 0.08 3.06
C LEU A 94 4.46 1.44 2.89
N VAL A 95 5.69 1.56 3.32
CA VAL A 95 6.56 2.70 3.01
C VAL A 95 7.28 2.38 1.71
N VAL A 96 6.99 3.11 0.64
CA VAL A 96 7.38 2.74 -0.72
C VAL A 96 8.15 3.83 -1.46
N ASP A 97 9.02 3.41 -2.38
CA ASP A 97 9.52 4.20 -3.50
C ASP A 97 8.63 3.96 -4.73
N GLN A 98 7.95 5.00 -5.20
CA GLN A 98 7.02 4.96 -6.32
C GLN A 98 7.74 5.23 -7.64
N VAL A 99 8.04 4.16 -8.38
CA VAL A 99 8.62 4.24 -9.72
C VAL A 99 7.60 4.81 -10.71
N GLY A 100 8.07 5.63 -11.65
CA GLY A 100 7.23 6.31 -12.65
C GLY A 100 6.44 7.51 -12.11
N GLY A 101 6.60 7.85 -10.83
CA GLY A 101 6.03 9.05 -10.21
C GLY A 101 4.53 9.02 -9.97
N ALA A 102 3.82 7.97 -10.38
CA ALA A 102 2.37 7.92 -10.31
C ALA A 102 1.80 6.57 -9.82
N ALA A 103 1.11 6.63 -8.68
CA ALA A 103 0.37 5.49 -8.15
C ALA A 103 -0.99 5.30 -8.86
N CYS A 104 -1.63 6.38 -9.29
CA CYS A 104 -2.98 6.35 -9.82
C CYS A 104 -3.00 6.05 -11.34
N HIS A 105 -3.96 5.25 -11.78
CA HIS A 105 -4.19 4.99 -13.21
C HIS A 105 -4.72 6.23 -13.97
N THR A 106 -5.21 7.25 -13.25
CA THR A 106 -5.68 8.52 -13.83
C THR A 106 -4.54 9.48 -14.19
N GLY A 107 -3.29 9.03 -14.13
CA GLY A 107 -2.15 9.88 -14.45
C GLY A 107 -1.53 10.55 -13.25
N ARG A 108 -2.19 10.51 -12.08
CA ARG A 108 -1.81 11.32 -10.91
C ARG A 108 -0.91 10.59 -9.93
N ARG A 109 -0.14 11.38 -9.18
CA ARG A 109 0.81 10.89 -8.17
C ARG A 109 0.11 10.02 -7.11
N THR A 110 -0.95 10.56 -6.53
CA THR A 110 -1.79 9.92 -5.52
C THR A 110 -3.18 9.63 -6.05
N CYS A 111 -3.82 8.57 -5.56
CA CYS A 111 -5.26 8.32 -5.75
C CYS A 111 -6.12 9.34 -4.99
N PHE A 112 -5.57 10.00 -3.97
CA PHE A 112 -6.25 11.01 -3.14
C PHE A 112 -6.11 12.42 -3.73
N TYR A 113 -6.30 12.55 -5.05
CA TYR A 113 -6.08 13.80 -5.78
C TYR A 113 -7.27 14.76 -5.76
N ARG A 114 -8.41 14.35 -5.18
CA ARG A 114 -9.59 15.19 -4.99
C ARG A 114 -9.76 15.45 -3.51
N GLU A 115 -10.09 16.69 -3.17
CA GLU A 115 -10.39 17.10 -1.81
C GLU A 115 -11.75 17.78 -1.74
N TRP A 116 -12.36 17.72 -0.56
CA TRP A 116 -13.47 18.59 -0.19
C TRP A 116 -12.89 19.74 0.63
N LYS A 117 -12.95 20.95 0.09
CA LYS A 117 -12.38 22.14 0.72
C LYS A 117 -13.24 23.36 0.44
N ASP A 118 -13.48 24.16 1.46
CA ASP A 118 -14.25 25.40 1.37
C ASP A 118 -15.65 25.22 0.75
N GLY A 119 -16.30 24.08 1.03
CA GLY A 119 -17.64 23.75 0.57
C GLY A 119 -17.73 23.25 -0.88
N ALA A 120 -16.60 23.00 -1.53
CA ALA A 120 -16.54 22.51 -2.91
C ALA A 120 -15.56 21.34 -3.06
N VAL A 121 -15.70 20.59 -4.16
CA VAL A 121 -14.71 19.58 -4.58
C VAL A 121 -13.69 20.25 -5.49
N SER A 122 -12.41 20.05 -5.21
CA SER A 122 -11.28 20.50 -6.04
C SER A 122 -10.29 19.36 -6.28
N GLU A 123 -9.45 19.51 -7.31
CA GLU A 123 -8.28 18.66 -7.49
C GLU A 123 -7.06 19.29 -6.83
N CYS A 124 -6.39 18.55 -5.95
CA CYS A 124 -5.26 19.02 -5.15
C CYS A 124 -3.91 18.39 -5.51
N ALA A 125 -3.90 17.37 -6.39
CA ALA A 125 -2.66 16.74 -6.84
C ALA A 125 -2.51 16.78 -8.37
N PRO A 126 -1.31 17.12 -8.89
CA PRO A 126 -1.09 17.26 -10.32
C PRO A 126 -1.10 15.91 -11.05
N MET A 127 -1.40 15.97 -12.35
CA MET A 127 -1.21 14.86 -13.28
C MET A 127 0.29 14.73 -13.63
N VAL A 128 0.82 13.53 -13.48
CA VAL A 128 2.23 13.15 -13.70
C VAL A 128 2.42 12.50 -15.07
N PHE A 129 1.43 11.75 -15.55
CA PHE A 129 1.43 11.15 -16.89
C PHE A 129 0.04 11.19 -17.52
N ASP A 130 -0.03 11.07 -18.84
CA ASP A 130 -1.29 11.00 -19.60
C ASP A 130 -1.78 9.54 -19.71
N PRO A 131 -2.93 9.18 -19.11
CA PRO A 131 -3.47 7.82 -19.17
C PRO A 131 -3.72 7.33 -20.59
N GLN A 132 -4.13 8.21 -21.49
CA GLN A 132 -4.46 7.85 -22.87
C GLN A 132 -3.21 7.34 -23.60
N LYS A 133 -2.05 7.94 -23.31
CA LYS A 133 -0.76 7.52 -23.89
C LYS A 133 -0.23 6.22 -23.31
N VAL A 134 -0.52 5.92 -22.04
CA VAL A 134 0.03 4.76 -21.32
C VAL A 134 -0.87 3.53 -21.42
N TYR A 135 -2.18 3.72 -21.37
CA TYR A 135 -3.16 2.64 -21.35
C TYR A 135 -4.03 2.55 -22.60
N GLY A 136 -3.96 3.55 -23.50
CA GLY A 136 -4.79 3.58 -24.72
C GLY A 136 -6.29 3.76 -24.45
N VAL A 137 -6.65 4.20 -23.23
CA VAL A 137 -8.02 4.47 -22.78
C VAL A 137 -8.14 5.85 -22.18
#